data_AF-A0A359HGZ8-F1
#
_entry.id   AF-A0A359HGZ8-F1
#
_cell.length_a   1.000
_cell.length_b   1.000
_cell.length_c   1.000
_cell.angle_alpha   90.00
_cell.angle_beta   90.00
_cell.angle_gamma   90.00
#
_symmetry.space_group_name_H-M   'P 1'
#
loop_
_entity.id
_entity.type
_entity.pdbx_description
1 polymer ?
#
loop_
_entity_poly.entity_id
_entity_poly.type
_entity_poly.pdbx_seq_one_letter_code
_entity_poly.pdbx_strand_id
1 'polypeptide(L)'
;MATENQSLININQADEDTLTQLHGVGSRLARRIIAARPFENIDDLKRVRGISDKDVVRLRPFLSISTEIPVLPEEVIAEVETPVEEKATEPEETAEPEPVAEAEPEVATEPESIDNPEDIEIEPEIASEEMEPEPEEDAVLESFMEPVAETEPEAAPEAKPEVVPLEPIPATKTVEAAAEPEDEPLPEELEPVEATPAPQPAPEPGFITRGRAFAMVFFGCFFTLVLAIAISLGILASLNRGQLSYASPSQVTMLQTQLNSLSIQTTALTSDLDGLRNRVDNLEALSGRVNDLETEVTSINADIGSLQTDIAAIQTQYDDLSTQIETVNAEIETLKSQSSRFEGFLTGLRDLMSGLFPTP
;
A
#
# COMPACT_ATOMS: atom_id res chain seq x y z
N MET A 1 -14.53 27.23 12.01
CA MET A 1 -13.71 26.21 12.71
C MET A 1 -12.39 26.88 13.02
N ALA A 2 -12.06 27.00 14.31
CA ALA A 2 -10.88 27.72 14.78
C ALA A 2 -9.63 26.87 14.52
N THR A 3 -8.68 27.44 13.78
CA THR A 3 -7.36 26.87 13.49
C THR A 3 -6.56 26.90 14.79
N GLU A 4 -6.49 25.78 15.50
CA GLU A 4 -5.56 25.64 16.62
C GLU A 4 -4.13 25.67 16.09
N ASN A 5 -3.28 26.44 16.79
CA ASN A 5 -1.88 26.69 16.47
C ASN A 5 -1.14 25.37 16.21
N GLN A 6 -0.91 25.04 14.93
CA GLN A 6 0.03 23.99 14.56
C GLN A 6 1.42 24.46 14.96
N SER A 7 1.93 23.87 16.05
CA SER A 7 3.29 24.04 16.52
C SER A 7 4.26 23.79 15.37
N LEU A 8 5.04 24.80 14.99
CA LEU A 8 6.08 24.67 13.97
C LEU A 8 7.03 23.53 14.37
N ILE A 9 7.14 22.52 13.51
CA ILE A 9 7.97 21.34 13.75
C ILE A 9 9.42 21.69 13.43
N ASN A 10 10.31 21.54 14.42
CA ASN A 10 11.73 21.77 14.21
C ASN A 10 12.34 20.62 13.40
N ILE A 11 12.76 20.88 12.17
CA ILE A 11 13.22 19.84 11.26
C ILE A 11 14.52 19.16 11.69
N ASN A 12 15.35 19.83 12.48
CA ASN A 12 16.62 19.32 12.97
C ASN A 12 16.50 18.53 14.28
N GLN A 13 15.39 18.70 15.02
CA GLN A 13 15.17 18.08 16.33
C GLN A 13 13.99 17.10 16.38
N ALA A 14 13.07 17.17 15.42
CA ALA A 14 11.89 16.31 15.37
C ALA A 14 12.25 14.81 15.34
N ASP A 15 11.52 14.00 16.07
CA ASP A 15 11.53 12.55 15.97
C ASP A 15 10.80 12.04 14.71
N GLU A 16 10.88 10.75 14.43
CA GLU A 16 10.23 10.16 13.24
C GLU A 16 8.72 10.37 13.28
N ASP A 17 8.09 10.16 14.43
CA ASP A 17 6.63 10.25 14.57
C ASP A 17 6.14 11.69 14.36
N THR A 18 6.83 12.68 14.92
CA THR A 18 6.47 14.09 14.68
C THR A 18 6.68 14.51 13.22
N LEU A 19 7.71 14.01 12.52
CA LEU A 19 7.87 14.25 11.08
C LEU A 19 6.76 13.60 10.25
N THR A 20 6.23 12.43 10.64
CA THR A 20 5.14 11.77 9.90
C THR A 20 3.78 12.48 10.01
N GLN A 21 3.63 13.42 10.96
CA GLN A 21 2.43 14.25 11.06
C GLN A 21 2.36 15.30 9.94
N LEU A 22 3.47 15.56 9.25
CA LEU A 22 3.52 16.48 8.12
C LEU A 22 2.82 15.87 6.89
N HIS A 23 1.98 16.69 6.24
CA HIS A 23 1.20 16.25 5.10
C HIS A 23 2.08 15.85 3.91
N GLY A 24 2.07 14.57 3.54
CA GLY A 24 2.88 14.01 2.47
C GLY A 24 4.25 13.46 2.92
N VAL A 25 4.54 13.48 4.23
CA VAL A 25 5.74 12.86 4.82
C VAL A 25 5.34 11.54 5.47
N GLY A 26 5.70 10.42 4.86
CA GLY A 26 5.56 9.09 5.46
C GLY A 26 6.83 8.65 6.20
N SER A 27 6.78 7.56 6.97
CA SER A 27 7.90 7.03 7.78
C SER A 27 9.22 6.90 7.00
N ARG A 28 9.17 6.41 5.75
CA ARG A 28 10.34 6.30 4.87
C ARG A 28 10.96 7.67 4.53
N LEU A 29 10.14 8.70 4.36
CA LEU A 29 10.59 10.04 4.03
C LEU A 29 11.09 10.75 5.29
N ALA A 30 10.42 10.55 6.44
CA ALA A 30 10.87 11.01 7.75
C ALA A 30 12.26 10.48 8.11
N ARG A 31 12.53 9.17 7.99
CA ARG A 31 13.87 8.60 8.24
C ARG A 31 14.96 9.22 7.36
N ARG A 32 14.65 9.50 6.09
CA ARG A 32 15.60 10.13 5.17
C ARG A 32 15.84 11.61 5.52
N ILE A 33 14.83 12.32 6.03
CA ILE A 33 15.01 13.66 6.59
C ILE A 33 15.94 13.60 7.79
N ILE A 34 15.73 12.65 8.71
CA ILE A 34 16.59 12.47 9.90
C ILE A 34 18.03 12.16 9.50
N ALA A 35 18.24 11.25 8.55
CA ALA A 35 19.56 10.86 8.07
C ALA A 35 20.32 11.99 7.34
N ALA A 36 19.60 12.97 6.79
CA ALA A 36 20.17 14.09 6.04
C ALA A 36 20.40 15.36 6.88
N ARG A 37 20.11 15.29 8.19
CA ARG A 37 20.41 16.38 9.13
C ARG A 37 21.91 16.63 9.23
N PRO A 38 22.34 17.88 9.50
CA PRO A 38 21.52 19.07 9.76
C PRO A 38 21.11 19.84 8.48
N PHE A 39 20.02 20.60 8.59
CA PHE A 39 19.53 21.55 7.59
C PHE A 39 19.72 22.98 8.09
N GLU A 40 20.28 23.86 7.25
CA GLU A 40 20.45 25.28 7.57
C GLU A 40 19.23 26.10 7.14
N ASN A 41 18.62 25.71 6.02
CA ASN A 41 17.44 26.36 5.44
C ASN A 41 16.36 25.33 5.07
N ILE A 42 15.09 25.77 5.00
CA ILE A 42 13.97 24.87 4.67
C ILE A 42 14.15 24.31 3.25
N ASP A 43 14.75 25.12 2.37
CA ASP A 43 15.06 24.75 0.99
C ASP A 43 16.12 23.62 0.89
N ASP A 44 16.89 23.34 1.94
CA ASP A 44 17.87 22.26 1.97
C ASP A 44 17.23 20.87 1.97
N LEU A 45 15.92 20.79 2.22
CA LEU A 45 15.14 19.56 2.12
C LEU A 45 15.22 18.92 0.74
N LYS A 46 15.54 19.68 -0.31
CA LYS A 46 15.73 19.16 -1.67
C LYS A 46 16.90 18.18 -1.78
N ARG A 47 17.84 18.18 -0.83
CA ARG A 47 18.90 17.15 -0.75
C ARG A 47 18.33 15.77 -0.44
N VAL A 48 17.18 15.71 0.22
CA VAL A 48 16.51 14.45 0.57
C VAL A 48 15.83 13.89 -0.68
N ARG A 49 16.28 12.70 -1.11
CA ARG A 49 15.71 12.02 -2.27
C ARG A 49 14.19 11.88 -2.12
N GLY A 50 13.41 12.28 -3.12
CA GLY A 50 11.95 12.18 -3.08
C GLY A 50 11.21 13.34 -2.39
N ILE A 51 11.91 14.41 -2.03
CA ILE A 51 11.29 15.72 -1.76
C ILE A 51 11.43 16.57 -3.01
N SER A 52 10.31 17.02 -3.57
CA SER A 52 10.29 17.93 -4.73
C SER A 52 10.12 19.39 -4.30
N ASP A 53 10.37 20.34 -5.20
CA ASP A 53 10.14 21.78 -4.95
C ASP A 53 8.71 22.07 -4.48
N LYS A 54 7.74 21.31 -5.01
CA LYS A 54 6.32 21.43 -4.64
C LYS A 54 6.08 21.03 -3.19
N ASP A 55 6.80 20.02 -2.72
CA ASP A 55 6.67 19.51 -1.36
C ASP A 55 7.31 20.50 -0.36
N VAL A 56 8.47 21.07 -0.70
CA VAL A 56 9.11 22.12 0.11
C VAL A 56 8.19 23.32 0.29
N VAL A 57 7.54 23.80 -0.78
CA VAL A 57 6.59 24.92 -0.70
C VAL A 57 5.39 24.59 0.19
N ARG A 58 4.90 23.35 0.15
CA ARG A 58 3.76 22.90 0.96
C ARG A 58 4.11 22.73 2.44
N LEU A 59 5.34 22.30 2.74
CA LEU A 59 5.82 22.04 4.09
C LEU A 59 6.35 23.30 4.80
N ARG A 60 6.79 24.31 4.04
CA ARG A 60 7.31 25.58 4.54
C ARG A 60 6.50 26.25 5.67
N PRO A 61 5.14 26.32 5.63
CA PRO A 61 4.37 26.94 6.72
C PRO A 61 4.36 26.14 8.03
N PHE A 62 4.78 24.87 8.03
CA PHE A 62 4.70 23.97 9.18
C PHE A 62 6.07 23.63 9.80
N LEU A 63 7.15 24.17 9.23
CA LEU A 63 8.53 23.84 9.60
C LEU A 63 9.25 25.03 10.26
N SER A 64 10.06 24.74 11.28
CA SER A 64 11.05 25.67 11.84
C SER A 64 12.47 25.12 11.74
N ILE A 65 13.43 26.04 11.71
CA ILE A 65 14.86 25.75 11.88
C ILE A 65 15.31 26.60 13.05
N SER A 66 15.21 26.05 14.25
CA SER A 66 15.92 26.57 15.41
C SER A 66 17.13 25.68 15.63
N THR A 67 18.31 26.18 15.25
CA THR A 67 19.59 25.63 15.66
C THR A 67 19.91 26.14 17.06
N GLU A 68 19.06 25.80 18.02
CA GLU A 68 19.43 25.90 19.44
C GLU A 68 19.70 24.48 19.90
N ILE A 69 20.99 24.14 20.05
CA ILE A 69 21.40 23.01 20.87
C ILE A 69 20.86 23.33 22.26
N PRO A 70 19.90 22.56 22.82
CA PRO A 70 19.59 22.70 24.22
C PRO A 70 20.82 22.19 24.96
N VAL A 71 21.68 23.12 25.37
CA VAL A 71 22.54 22.86 26.52
C VAL A 71 21.57 22.54 27.64
N LEU A 72 21.54 21.27 28.05
CA LEU A 72 20.79 20.85 29.23
C LEU A 72 21.14 21.82 30.36
N PRO A 73 20.17 22.55 30.94
CA PRO A 73 20.45 23.30 32.15
C PRO A 73 20.84 22.29 33.24
N GLU A 74 22.02 22.47 33.83
CA GLU A 74 22.58 21.68 34.93
C GLU A 74 21.74 21.71 36.23
N GLU A 75 20.57 22.35 36.24
CA GLU A 75 19.66 22.45 37.38
C GLU A 75 18.43 21.54 37.22
N VAL A 76 18.65 20.23 37.24
CA VAL A 76 17.62 19.26 37.67
C VAL A 76 18.26 18.19 38.55
N ILE A 77 18.96 18.63 39.61
CA ILE A 77 19.33 17.80 40.75
C ILE A 77 19.06 18.55 42.05
N ALA A 78 17.90 19.19 42.17
CA ALA A 78 17.40 19.67 43.45
C ALA A 78 15.88 19.81 43.37
N GLU A 79 15.21 19.52 44.49
CA GLU A 79 13.76 19.61 44.69
C GLU A 79 12.91 18.40 44.26
N VAL A 80 13.18 17.27 44.93
CA VAL A 80 12.10 16.58 45.66
C VAL A 80 12.41 16.74 47.15
N GLU A 81 11.92 17.82 47.76
CA GLU A 81 11.62 17.81 49.19
C GLU A 81 10.16 17.36 49.33
N THR A 82 9.81 16.52 50.31
CA THR A 82 9.65 16.88 51.73
C THR A 82 9.32 15.58 52.53
N PRO A 83 9.10 15.58 53.86
CA PRO A 83 10.12 15.65 54.93
C PRO A 83 9.85 14.67 56.10
N VAL A 84 10.84 14.01 56.71
CA VAL A 84 10.69 13.44 58.07
C VAL A 84 12.02 13.54 58.85
N GLU A 85 12.07 14.55 59.72
CA GLU A 85 12.37 14.43 61.16
C GLU A 85 13.65 13.69 61.62
N GLU A 86 14.66 14.49 61.95
CA GLU A 86 15.33 14.54 63.27
C GLU A 86 15.46 13.22 64.07
N LYS A 87 16.68 12.74 64.30
CA LYS A 87 17.39 12.76 65.60
C LYS A 87 18.66 11.88 65.61
N ALA A 88 19.68 12.42 66.27
CA ALA A 88 21.03 11.90 66.52
C ALA A 88 21.14 10.44 67.00
N THR A 89 22.24 9.74 66.66
CA THR A 89 23.40 9.44 67.54
C THR A 89 24.38 8.44 66.90
N GLU A 90 25.68 8.77 66.88
CA GLU A 90 26.86 7.87 66.81
C GLU A 90 27.06 7.13 68.16
N PRO A 91 28.07 6.25 68.38
CA PRO A 91 28.80 5.26 67.56
C PRO A 91 28.87 3.86 68.27
N GLU A 92 29.44 2.82 67.62
CA GLU A 92 30.15 1.63 68.20
C GLU A 92 30.24 0.57 67.06
N GLU A 93 31.21 -0.33 66.92
CA GLU A 93 32.52 -0.62 67.50
C GLU A 93 33.02 -1.91 66.78
N THR A 94 34.27 -1.88 66.32
CA THR A 94 35.27 -3.00 66.22
C THR A 94 34.92 -4.33 65.55
N ALA A 95 35.69 -4.71 64.51
CA ALA A 95 36.65 -5.83 64.51
C ALA A 95 36.91 -6.43 63.09
N GLU A 96 38.05 -6.03 62.51
CA GLU A 96 39.15 -6.76 61.82
C GLU A 96 39.14 -8.33 61.70
N PRO A 97 40.04 -8.99 60.91
CA PRO A 97 39.79 -9.49 59.54
C PRO A 97 40.21 -10.98 59.25
N GLU A 98 39.85 -11.49 58.04
CA GLU A 98 40.49 -12.56 57.22
C GLU A 98 40.73 -13.99 57.82
N PRO A 99 41.16 -15.08 57.09
CA PRO A 99 41.58 -15.23 55.68
C PRO A 99 41.15 -16.53 54.91
N VAL A 100 41.37 -16.52 53.58
CA VAL A 100 41.93 -17.57 52.67
C VAL A 100 41.31 -18.98 52.60
N ALA A 101 40.91 -19.42 51.40
CA ALA A 101 41.48 -20.61 50.73
C ALA A 101 40.91 -20.89 49.33
N GLU A 102 41.85 -21.19 48.45
CA GLU A 102 41.84 -21.50 47.02
C GLU A 102 41.75 -23.03 46.80
N ALA A 103 41.00 -23.50 45.79
CA ALA A 103 41.27 -24.71 44.99
C ALA A 103 40.07 -25.10 44.08
N GLU A 104 40.31 -25.15 42.76
CA GLU A 104 39.63 -26.02 41.78
C GLU A 104 40.42 -27.36 41.64
N PRO A 105 40.10 -28.33 40.73
CA PRO A 105 38.83 -28.84 40.16
C PRO A 105 38.73 -30.40 40.23
N GLU A 106 37.59 -31.03 39.96
CA GLU A 106 37.53 -32.45 39.52
C GLU A 106 36.32 -32.80 38.61
N VAL A 107 36.54 -33.82 37.78
CA VAL A 107 35.85 -34.25 36.55
C VAL A 107 34.99 -35.51 36.77
N ALA A 108 33.94 -35.64 35.94
CA ALA A 108 33.22 -36.85 35.50
C ALA A 108 32.26 -37.61 36.46
N THR A 109 31.00 -37.79 36.04
CA THR A 109 30.47 -39.02 35.43
C THR A 109 28.93 -39.01 35.37
N GLU A 110 28.40 -39.47 34.23
CA GLU A 110 27.01 -39.81 33.92
C GLU A 110 26.60 -41.13 34.62
N PRO A 111 25.30 -41.53 34.68
CA PRO A 111 24.71 -42.25 33.53
C PRO A 111 23.20 -42.03 33.25
N GLU A 112 22.85 -42.38 32.01
CA GLU A 112 21.54 -42.47 31.38
C GLU A 112 20.59 -43.58 31.89
N SER A 113 19.30 -43.46 31.54
CA SER A 113 18.38 -44.53 31.09
C SER A 113 17.12 -43.86 30.49
N ILE A 114 16.97 -43.71 29.17
CA ILE A 114 16.50 -44.66 28.13
C ILE A 114 15.04 -45.13 28.33
N ASP A 115 14.15 -44.69 27.43
CA ASP A 115 13.20 -45.59 26.76
C ASP A 115 12.92 -45.11 25.32
N ASN A 116 13.20 -46.00 24.37
CA ASN A 116 13.19 -45.90 22.89
C ASN A 116 11.83 -46.47 22.38
N PRO A 117 11.55 -46.79 21.08
CA PRO A 117 12.03 -46.32 19.76
C PRO A 117 10.91 -45.99 18.74
N GLU A 118 11.25 -45.33 17.64
CA GLU A 118 11.12 -45.88 16.27
C GLU A 118 11.79 -44.95 15.23
N ASP A 119 13.02 -45.33 14.88
CA ASP A 119 13.68 -45.40 13.56
C ASP A 119 13.38 -44.37 12.45
N ILE A 120 14.43 -43.70 11.98
CA ILE A 120 15.12 -44.02 10.71
C ILE A 120 16.50 -43.33 10.73
N GLU A 121 17.55 -44.14 10.84
CA GLU A 121 18.94 -43.82 10.47
C GLU A 121 19.14 -44.00 8.97
N ILE A 122 19.81 -43.06 8.29
CA ILE A 122 20.83 -43.37 7.28
C ILE A 122 21.90 -42.27 7.32
N GLU A 123 23.12 -42.66 7.66
CA GLU A 123 24.41 -42.00 7.37
C GLU A 123 25.48 -43.11 7.21
N PRO A 124 26.73 -42.89 6.73
CA PRO A 124 27.29 -41.88 5.82
C PRO A 124 28.38 -42.47 4.86
N GLU A 125 29.19 -41.58 4.25
CA GLU A 125 30.51 -41.77 3.57
C GLU A 125 30.57 -42.44 2.18
N ILE A 126 31.21 -41.79 1.19
CA ILE A 126 32.63 -42.03 0.80
C ILE A 126 33.23 -40.77 0.10
N ALA A 127 34.52 -40.59 0.36
CA ALA A 127 35.50 -39.57 0.03
C ALA A 127 35.80 -39.22 -1.45
N SER A 128 36.31 -37.99 -1.60
CA SER A 128 37.49 -37.54 -2.39
C SER A 128 37.61 -37.84 -3.89
N GLU A 129 37.57 -36.79 -4.71
CA GLU A 129 38.55 -36.62 -5.80
C GLU A 129 38.75 -35.13 -6.15
N GLU A 130 40.01 -34.72 -6.12
CA GLU A 130 40.57 -33.38 -6.32
C GLU A 130 41.16 -33.32 -7.73
N MET A 131 40.72 -32.39 -8.59
CA MET A 131 41.50 -31.97 -9.78
C MET A 131 41.00 -30.63 -10.37
N GLU A 132 41.80 -29.58 -10.25
CA GLU A 132 41.86 -28.39 -11.13
C GLU A 132 43.00 -28.56 -12.16
N PRO A 133 43.24 -27.69 -13.20
CA PRO A 133 42.61 -26.40 -13.58
C PRO A 133 42.28 -26.24 -15.10
N GLU A 134 41.77 -25.04 -15.47
CA GLU A 134 41.37 -24.55 -16.83
C GLU A 134 42.48 -24.46 -17.91
N PRO A 135 42.17 -24.14 -19.20
CA PRO A 135 42.11 -22.71 -19.62
C PRO A 135 41.09 -22.31 -20.72
N GLU A 136 40.67 -21.05 -20.66
CA GLU A 136 40.44 -20.02 -21.71
C GLU A 136 40.06 -20.44 -23.16
N GLU A 137 38.94 -19.93 -23.67
CA GLU A 137 38.85 -19.40 -25.05
C GLU A 137 37.99 -18.12 -25.13
N ASP A 138 38.66 -17.04 -25.56
CA ASP A 138 38.13 -15.80 -26.08
C ASP A 138 37.10 -16.00 -27.21
N ALA A 139 35.98 -15.25 -27.18
CA ALA A 139 35.42 -14.62 -28.38
C ALA A 139 34.33 -13.61 -28.03
N VAL A 140 34.75 -12.35 -27.87
CA VAL A 140 33.92 -11.18 -28.10
C VAL A 140 33.56 -11.12 -29.59
N LEU A 141 32.27 -11.16 -29.93
CA LEU A 141 31.76 -10.48 -31.12
C LEU A 141 30.42 -9.82 -30.82
N GLU A 142 30.47 -8.50 -30.92
CA GLU A 142 29.38 -7.54 -30.90
C GLU A 142 28.29 -7.90 -31.93
N SER A 143 27.04 -7.79 -31.50
CA SER A 143 25.89 -7.65 -32.39
C SER A 143 24.98 -6.57 -31.80
N PHE A 144 25.33 -5.33 -32.14
CA PHE A 144 24.45 -4.19 -32.38
C PHE A 144 22.94 -4.48 -32.30
N MET A 145 22.27 -3.88 -31.34
CA MET A 145 20.94 -3.34 -31.58
C MET A 145 20.76 -2.03 -30.80
N GLU A 146 20.82 -0.95 -31.57
CA GLU A 146 20.57 0.43 -31.19
C GLU A 146 19.11 0.68 -30.76
N PRO A 147 18.86 1.79 -30.04
CA PRO A 147 17.60 2.09 -29.38
C PRO A 147 16.54 2.61 -30.35
N VAL A 148 15.31 2.12 -30.22
CA VAL A 148 14.15 2.71 -30.91
C VAL A 148 13.69 3.94 -30.12
N ALA A 149 14.00 5.11 -30.65
CA ALA A 149 13.38 6.38 -30.27
C ALA A 149 12.15 6.66 -31.16
N GLU A 150 11.19 7.35 -30.54
CA GLU A 150 10.11 8.17 -31.12
C GLU A 150 8.98 7.51 -31.91
N THR A 151 7.79 7.50 -31.28
CA THR A 151 6.64 8.26 -31.83
C THR A 151 5.75 8.74 -30.69
N GLU A 152 5.57 10.06 -30.58
CA GLU A 152 4.51 10.74 -29.82
C GLU A 152 3.11 10.23 -30.25
N PRO A 153 2.13 10.13 -29.33
CA PRO A 153 0.73 10.22 -29.71
C PRO A 153 0.24 11.66 -29.52
N GLU A 154 0.00 12.29 -30.66
CA GLU A 154 -0.70 13.55 -30.84
C GLU A 154 -2.10 13.51 -30.17
N ALA A 155 -2.50 14.63 -29.58
CA ALA A 155 -3.76 14.80 -28.89
C ALA A 155 -4.94 15.06 -29.84
N ALA A 156 -6.12 14.59 -29.38
CA ALA A 156 -7.50 15.05 -29.66
C ALA A 156 -8.31 14.37 -30.79
N PRO A 157 -9.67 14.32 -30.73
CA PRO A 157 -10.58 14.54 -29.60
C PRO A 157 -11.61 13.40 -29.37
N GLU A 158 -12.32 13.54 -28.25
CA GLU A 158 -13.45 12.76 -27.73
C GLU A 158 -14.51 12.33 -28.78
N ALA A 159 -14.80 11.03 -28.84
CA ALA A 159 -16.00 10.49 -29.47
C ALA A 159 -17.13 10.33 -28.44
N LYS A 160 -18.14 11.20 -28.54
CA LYS A 160 -19.45 11.08 -27.87
C LYS A 160 -20.23 9.89 -28.46
N PRO A 161 -21.12 9.25 -27.68
CA PRO A 161 -21.88 8.10 -28.16
C PRO A 161 -22.93 8.50 -29.21
N GLU A 162 -23.01 7.65 -30.22
CA GLU A 162 -23.89 7.70 -31.39
C GLU A 162 -25.37 7.60 -30.97
N VAL A 163 -26.09 8.72 -31.07
CA VAL A 163 -27.55 8.79 -30.91
C VAL A 163 -28.16 8.61 -32.31
N VAL A 164 -28.92 7.54 -32.49
CA VAL A 164 -29.72 7.29 -33.70
C VAL A 164 -30.73 8.44 -33.90
N PRO A 165 -30.72 9.16 -35.04
CA PRO A 165 -31.68 10.22 -35.31
C PRO A 165 -33.06 9.66 -35.69
N LEU A 166 -34.11 10.10 -34.98
CA LEU A 166 -35.49 10.02 -35.41
C LEU A 166 -35.71 10.98 -36.58
N GLU A 167 -36.22 10.47 -37.70
CA GLU A 167 -36.63 11.28 -38.86
C GLU A 167 -37.83 12.19 -38.54
N PRO A 168 -37.90 13.40 -39.13
CA PRO A 168 -38.93 14.39 -38.84
C PRO A 168 -40.22 14.17 -39.65
N ILE A 169 -41.36 14.31 -38.99
CA ILE A 169 -42.67 14.46 -39.64
C ILE A 169 -42.76 15.89 -40.18
N PRO A 170 -43.10 16.12 -41.47
CA PRO A 170 -43.24 17.47 -42.00
C PRO A 170 -44.60 18.07 -41.59
N ALA A 171 -44.54 19.28 -41.04
CA ALA A 171 -45.70 20.16 -40.93
C ALA A 171 -45.68 21.17 -42.09
N THR A 172 -46.73 21.22 -42.88
CA THR A 172 -47.19 22.33 -43.74
C THR A 172 -48.61 21.96 -44.19
N LYS A 173 -49.62 22.82 -44.37
CA LYS A 173 -49.81 24.26 -44.20
C LYS A 173 -51.32 24.53 -44.32
N THR A 174 -51.76 25.57 -43.63
CA THR A 174 -53.05 26.27 -43.56
C THR A 174 -53.78 26.54 -44.88
N VAL A 175 -55.12 26.37 -44.90
CA VAL A 175 -56.16 27.08 -45.69
C VAL A 175 -57.49 26.89 -44.91
N GLU A 176 -58.01 27.81 -44.10
CA GLU A 176 -58.83 29.01 -44.42
C GLU A 176 -59.94 28.81 -45.46
N ALA A 177 -61.20 28.68 -45.02
CA ALA A 177 -62.33 29.49 -45.54
C ALA A 177 -63.67 29.01 -44.96
N ALA A 178 -64.45 30.01 -44.56
CA ALA A 178 -65.85 29.95 -44.16
C ALA A 178 -66.79 29.61 -45.32
N ALA A 179 -67.98 29.07 -45.02
CA ALA A 179 -69.28 29.64 -45.39
C ALA A 179 -70.42 28.64 -45.16
N GLU A 180 -71.37 29.02 -44.30
CA GLU A 180 -72.81 28.71 -44.40
C GLU A 180 -73.36 29.17 -45.77
N PRO A 181 -74.49 28.62 -46.30
CA PRO A 181 -75.80 28.77 -45.66
C PRO A 181 -76.84 27.65 -45.85
N GLU A 182 -77.86 27.74 -44.98
CA GLU A 182 -79.32 27.57 -45.16
C GLU A 182 -79.87 26.87 -46.41
N ASP A 183 -80.75 25.87 -46.21
CA ASP A 183 -82.16 26.00 -46.61
C ASP A 183 -83.00 24.77 -46.18
N GLU A 184 -83.97 25.03 -45.31
CA GLU A 184 -85.21 24.26 -45.14
C GLU A 184 -86.04 24.35 -46.45
N PRO A 185 -86.96 23.41 -46.78
CA PRO A 185 -88.17 23.27 -45.96
C PRO A 185 -88.83 21.87 -45.94
N LEU A 186 -89.54 21.61 -44.84
CA LEU A 186 -90.72 20.76 -44.83
C LEU A 186 -91.93 21.55 -45.33
N PRO A 187 -92.93 20.86 -45.90
CA PRO A 187 -94.29 21.12 -45.44
C PRO A 187 -95.04 19.81 -45.11
N GLU A 188 -95.63 19.78 -43.92
CA GLU A 188 -96.93 19.13 -43.69
C GLU A 188 -97.98 19.86 -44.57
N GLU A 189 -98.98 19.22 -45.15
CA GLU A 189 -100.25 18.94 -44.45
C GLU A 189 -101.29 18.43 -45.50
N LEU A 190 -102.20 17.55 -45.05
CA LEU A 190 -103.55 17.21 -45.59
C LEU A 190 -103.77 16.03 -46.55
N GLU A 191 -104.31 14.99 -45.91
CA GLU A 191 -105.63 14.37 -46.15
C GLU A 191 -105.68 12.99 -46.84
N PRO A 192 -106.24 11.97 -46.15
CA PRO A 192 -106.39 10.62 -46.67
C PRO A 192 -107.72 10.47 -47.41
N VAL A 193 -107.67 9.95 -48.64
CA VAL A 193 -108.85 9.47 -49.35
C VAL A 193 -109.11 8.02 -48.96
N GLU A 194 -110.22 7.78 -48.27
CA GLU A 194 -110.79 6.44 -48.07
C GLU A 194 -111.37 5.89 -49.38
N ALA A 195 -111.04 4.63 -49.72
CA ALA A 195 -111.95 3.65 -50.33
C ALA A 195 -111.30 2.24 -50.40
N THR A 196 -111.67 1.41 -49.41
CA THR A 196 -112.00 -0.04 -49.39
C THR A 196 -111.96 -0.87 -50.71
N PRO A 197 -112.02 -2.24 -50.70
CA PRO A 197 -111.36 -3.26 -49.87
C PRO A 197 -110.89 -4.54 -50.65
N ALA A 198 -109.89 -5.27 -50.10
CA ALA A 198 -109.60 -6.72 -50.21
C ALA A 198 -109.17 -7.31 -51.60
N PRO A 199 -108.24 -8.31 -51.68
CA PRO A 199 -108.23 -9.53 -50.86
C PRO A 199 -106.88 -9.91 -50.21
N GLN A 200 -106.95 -10.47 -49.01
CA GLN A 200 -105.87 -11.25 -48.42
C GLN A 200 -105.67 -12.56 -49.22
N PRO A 201 -104.41 -12.98 -49.42
CA PRO A 201 -104.08 -14.39 -49.35
C PRO A 201 -103.04 -14.65 -48.24
N ALA A 202 -103.37 -15.68 -47.46
CA ALA A 202 -102.56 -16.64 -46.70
C ALA A 202 -101.04 -16.41 -46.43
N PRO A 203 -100.53 -16.91 -45.28
CA PRO A 203 -99.24 -16.53 -44.71
C PRO A 203 -98.05 -17.07 -45.51
N GLU A 204 -97.11 -16.20 -45.86
CA GLU A 204 -95.83 -16.58 -46.45
C GLU A 204 -94.71 -16.61 -45.39
N PRO A 205 -93.75 -17.55 -45.51
CA PRO A 205 -92.83 -17.91 -44.44
C PRO A 205 -91.92 -16.73 -44.09
N GLY A 206 -91.76 -16.48 -42.79
CA GLY A 206 -91.02 -15.33 -42.28
C GLY A 206 -89.60 -15.26 -42.84
N PHE A 207 -89.39 -14.39 -43.83
CA PHE A 207 -88.07 -13.98 -44.26
C PHE A 207 -87.48 -13.04 -43.21
N ILE A 208 -86.26 -13.36 -42.75
CA ILE A 208 -85.51 -12.53 -41.81
C ILE A 208 -85.26 -11.17 -42.47
N THR A 209 -85.86 -10.09 -41.94
CA THR A 209 -85.57 -8.72 -42.38
C THR A 209 -84.07 -8.44 -42.25
N ARG A 210 -83.44 -7.71 -43.20
CA ARG A 210 -81.98 -7.44 -43.20
C ARG A 210 -81.44 -7.00 -41.82
N GLY A 211 -82.19 -6.18 -41.08
CA GLY A 211 -81.84 -5.77 -39.72
C GLY A 211 -81.78 -6.92 -38.70
N ARG A 212 -82.62 -7.94 -38.83
CA ARG A 212 -82.63 -9.13 -37.97
C ARG A 212 -81.47 -10.09 -38.30
N ALA A 213 -81.01 -10.15 -39.55
CA ALA A 213 -79.83 -10.91 -39.94
C ALA A 213 -78.53 -10.26 -39.44
N PHE A 214 -78.40 -8.94 -39.57
CA PHE A 214 -77.28 -8.19 -38.97
C PHE A 214 -77.25 -8.32 -37.45
N ALA A 215 -78.41 -8.26 -36.80
CA ALA A 215 -78.51 -8.51 -35.37
C ALA A 215 -78.01 -9.92 -35.00
N MET A 216 -78.44 -10.97 -35.71
CA MET A 216 -77.99 -12.35 -35.44
C MET A 216 -76.47 -12.52 -35.59
N VAL A 217 -75.86 -11.95 -36.63
CA VAL A 217 -74.40 -12.02 -36.83
C VAL A 217 -73.66 -11.25 -35.74
N PHE A 218 -74.15 -10.05 -35.37
CA PHE A 218 -73.55 -9.26 -34.29
C PHE A 218 -73.59 -9.99 -32.95
N PHE A 219 -74.75 -10.56 -32.58
CA PHE A 219 -74.88 -11.37 -31.36
C PHE A 219 -74.04 -12.64 -31.42
N GLY A 220 -73.92 -13.29 -32.58
CA GLY A 220 -73.04 -14.44 -32.79
C GLY A 220 -71.57 -14.09 -32.56
N CYS A 221 -71.08 -13.02 -33.18
CA CYS A 221 -69.70 -12.54 -32.98
C CYS A 221 -69.43 -12.13 -31.52
N PHE A 222 -70.35 -11.39 -30.90
CA PHE A 222 -70.25 -11.02 -29.49
C PHE A 222 -70.19 -12.26 -28.59
N PHE A 223 -71.04 -13.26 -28.84
CA PHE A 223 -71.04 -14.51 -28.10
C PHE A 223 -69.72 -15.27 -28.26
N THR A 224 -69.15 -15.34 -29.47
CA THR A 224 -67.85 -15.98 -29.67
C THR A 224 -66.69 -15.24 -29.00
N LEU A 225 -66.73 -13.90 -28.95
CA LEU A 225 -65.73 -13.09 -28.27
C LEU A 225 -65.80 -13.30 -26.75
N VAL A 226 -67.02 -13.29 -26.18
CA VAL A 226 -67.23 -13.57 -24.76
C VAL A 226 -66.80 -14.99 -24.42
N LEU A 227 -67.12 -15.98 -25.27
CA LEU A 227 -66.70 -17.37 -25.09
C LEU A 227 -65.17 -17.51 -25.15
N ALA A 228 -64.50 -16.82 -26.08
CA ALA A 228 -63.04 -16.82 -26.20
C ALA A 228 -62.37 -16.22 -24.95
N ILE A 229 -62.90 -15.10 -24.43
CA ILE A 229 -62.43 -14.47 -23.18
C ILE A 229 -62.67 -15.40 -21.98
N ALA A 230 -63.82 -16.08 -21.93
CA ALA A 230 -64.13 -17.00 -20.85
C ALA A 230 -63.20 -18.24 -20.86
N ILE A 231 -62.93 -18.79 -22.04
CA ILE A 231 -62.00 -19.92 -22.19
C ILE A 231 -60.58 -19.50 -21.83
N SER A 232 -60.12 -18.32 -22.28
CA SER A 232 -58.78 -17.84 -21.93
C SER A 232 -58.62 -17.61 -20.43
N LEU A 233 -59.59 -16.94 -19.79
CA LEU A 233 -59.63 -16.75 -18.33
C LEU A 233 -59.71 -18.10 -17.59
N GLY A 234 -60.47 -19.06 -18.11
CA GLY A 234 -60.58 -20.41 -17.56
C GLY A 234 -59.27 -21.18 -17.61
N ILE A 235 -58.52 -21.09 -18.72
CA ILE A 235 -57.18 -21.68 -18.86
C ILE A 235 -56.22 -21.01 -17.88
N LEU A 236 -56.22 -19.68 -17.78
CA LEU A 236 -55.38 -18.95 -16.83
C LEU A 236 -55.72 -19.32 -15.38
N ALA A 237 -56.99 -19.48 -15.04
CA ALA A 237 -57.42 -19.90 -13.71
C ALA A 237 -56.99 -21.35 -13.42
N SER A 238 -57.13 -22.25 -14.39
CA SER A 238 -56.72 -23.66 -14.28
C SER A 238 -55.21 -23.80 -14.06
N LEU A 239 -54.40 -22.99 -14.73
CA LEU A 239 -52.94 -22.98 -14.56
C LEU A 239 -52.54 -22.40 -13.19
N ASN A 240 -53.26 -21.39 -12.70
CA ASN A 240 -52.98 -20.72 -11.42
C ASN A 240 -53.73 -21.35 -10.21
N ARG A 241 -53.90 -22.68 -10.21
CA ARG A 241 -54.58 -23.46 -9.13
C ARG A 241 -55.96 -22.90 -8.72
N GLY A 242 -56.75 -22.48 -9.70
CA GLY A 242 -58.13 -22.03 -9.49
C GLY A 242 -58.28 -20.59 -9.03
N GLN A 243 -57.19 -19.81 -8.91
CA GLN A 243 -57.24 -18.40 -8.55
C GLN A 243 -56.52 -17.56 -9.61
N LEU A 244 -57.24 -16.62 -10.22
CA LEU A 244 -56.64 -15.53 -10.98
C LEU A 244 -56.08 -14.51 -9.97
N SER A 245 -55.00 -14.88 -9.29
CA SER A 245 -54.33 -14.00 -8.33
C SER A 245 -53.37 -13.09 -9.09
N TYR A 246 -53.76 -11.84 -9.24
CA TYR A 246 -52.86 -10.79 -9.69
C TYR A 246 -52.07 -10.30 -8.48
N ALA A 247 -50.76 -10.12 -8.63
CA ALA A 247 -49.97 -9.44 -7.61
C ALA A 247 -50.62 -8.08 -7.37
N SER A 248 -51.02 -7.79 -6.13
CA SER A 248 -51.59 -6.48 -5.81
C SER A 248 -50.51 -5.42 -6.06
N PRO A 249 -50.89 -4.20 -6.48
CA PRO A 249 -49.91 -3.12 -6.67
C PRO A 249 -48.99 -2.94 -5.46
N SER A 250 -49.51 -3.14 -4.25
CA SER A 250 -48.73 -3.12 -3.00
C SER A 250 -47.68 -4.22 -2.87
N GLN A 251 -47.97 -5.46 -3.30
CA GLN A 251 -47.00 -6.56 -3.28
C GLN A 251 -45.87 -6.32 -4.28
N VAL A 252 -46.19 -5.76 -5.46
CA VAL A 252 -45.19 -5.38 -6.46
C VAL A 252 -44.30 -4.27 -5.93
N THR A 253 -44.87 -3.23 -5.28
CA THR A 253 -44.09 -2.17 -4.63
C THR A 253 -43.20 -2.71 -3.50
N MET A 254 -43.69 -3.66 -2.70
CA MET A 254 -42.88 -4.30 -1.65
C MET A 254 -41.72 -5.12 -2.24
N LEU A 255 -42.01 -5.93 -3.27
CA LEU A 255 -40.99 -6.73 -3.94
C LEU A 255 -39.94 -5.83 -4.61
N GLN A 256 -40.36 -4.72 -5.22
CA GLN A 256 -39.45 -3.74 -5.82
C GLN A 256 -38.56 -3.05 -4.79
N THR A 257 -39.11 -2.69 -3.62
CA THR A 257 -38.31 -2.11 -2.53
C THR A 257 -37.33 -3.12 -1.93
N GLN A 258 -37.72 -4.39 -1.81
CA GLN A 258 -36.82 -5.48 -1.41
C GLN A 258 -35.69 -5.70 -2.43
N LEU A 259 -36.01 -5.71 -3.73
CA LEU A 259 -35.01 -5.82 -4.80
C LEU A 259 -34.03 -4.63 -4.78
N ASN A 260 -34.53 -3.42 -4.58
CA ASN A 260 -33.67 -2.25 -4.42
C ASN A 260 -32.76 -2.39 -3.19
N SER A 261 -33.28 -2.86 -2.06
CA SER A 261 -32.47 -3.09 -0.86
C SER A 261 -31.40 -4.16 -1.08
N LEU A 262 -31.75 -5.29 -1.72
CA LEU A 262 -30.80 -6.36 -2.02
C LEU A 262 -29.72 -5.92 -3.01
N SER A 263 -30.09 -5.09 -3.99
CA SER A 263 -29.14 -4.48 -4.93
C SER A 263 -28.13 -3.56 -4.22
N ILE A 264 -28.62 -2.72 -3.29
CA ILE A 264 -27.77 -1.89 -2.45
C ILE A 264 -26.82 -2.74 -1.60
N GLN A 265 -27.32 -3.81 -0.97
CA GLN A 265 -26.48 -4.73 -0.19
C GLN A 265 -25.41 -5.43 -1.03
N THR A 266 -25.76 -5.86 -2.25
CA THR A 266 -24.81 -6.48 -3.19
C THR A 266 -23.72 -5.50 -3.59
N THR A 267 -24.09 -4.25 -3.81
CA THR A 267 -23.14 -3.17 -4.14
C THR A 267 -22.20 -2.90 -2.97
N ALA A 268 -22.73 -2.86 -1.74
CA ALA A 268 -21.92 -2.70 -0.52
C ALA A 268 -20.95 -3.87 -0.32
N LEU A 269 -21.41 -5.12 -0.44
CA LEU A 269 -20.57 -6.31 -0.34
C LEU A 269 -19.48 -6.36 -1.42
N THR A 270 -19.78 -5.89 -2.62
CA THR A 270 -18.78 -5.79 -3.70
C THR A 270 -17.70 -4.79 -3.34
N SER A 271 -18.10 -3.61 -2.84
CA SER A 271 -17.16 -2.61 -2.34
C SER A 271 -16.32 -3.12 -1.16
N ASP A 272 -16.92 -3.90 -0.25
CA ASP A 272 -16.20 -4.50 0.87
C ASP A 272 -15.17 -5.54 0.39
N LEU A 273 -15.53 -6.34 -0.62
CA LEU A 273 -14.62 -7.33 -1.23
C LEU A 273 -13.45 -6.66 -1.93
N ASP A 274 -13.69 -5.58 -2.67
CA ASP A 274 -12.63 -4.77 -3.28
C ASP A 274 -11.72 -4.15 -2.20
N GLY A 275 -12.31 -3.68 -1.10
CA GLY A 275 -11.58 -3.19 0.07
C GLY A 275 -10.69 -4.27 0.70
N LEU A 276 -11.21 -5.48 0.89
CA LEU A 276 -10.45 -6.61 1.41
C LEU A 276 -9.33 -7.04 0.45
N ARG A 277 -9.59 -7.05 -0.86
CA ARG A 277 -8.57 -7.36 -1.87
C ARG A 277 -7.41 -6.38 -1.80
N ASN A 278 -7.71 -5.08 -1.79
CA ASN A 278 -6.69 -4.04 -1.63
C ASN A 278 -5.89 -4.21 -0.32
N ARG A 279 -6.54 -4.64 0.78
CA ARG A 279 -5.84 -4.91 2.03
C ARG A 279 -4.90 -6.10 1.92
N VAL A 280 -5.29 -7.17 1.23
CA VAL A 280 -4.43 -8.33 0.97
C VAL A 280 -3.22 -7.93 0.12
N ASP A 281 -3.43 -7.16 -0.96
CA ASP A 281 -2.34 -6.68 -1.82
C ASP A 281 -1.33 -5.84 -1.02
N ASN A 282 -1.81 -5.01 -0.08
CA ASN A 282 -0.94 -4.25 0.83
C ASN A 282 -0.15 -5.15 1.80
N LEU A 283 -0.74 -6.26 2.27
CA LEU A 283 -0.06 -7.23 3.14
C LEU A 283 1.00 -8.02 2.38
N GLU A 284 0.72 -8.40 1.13
CA GLU A 284 1.69 -9.04 0.25
C GLU A 284 2.90 -8.11 0.00
N ALA A 285 2.63 -6.83 -0.31
CA ALA A 285 3.68 -5.84 -0.45
C ALA A 285 4.48 -5.62 0.85
N LEU A 286 3.82 -5.69 2.02
CA LEU A 286 4.50 -5.61 3.31
C LEU A 286 5.40 -6.83 3.54
N SER A 287 4.96 -8.03 3.16
CA SER A 287 5.77 -9.25 3.23
C SER A 287 7.03 -9.16 2.37
N GLY A 288 6.94 -8.62 1.16
CA GLY A 288 8.10 -8.38 0.31
C GLY A 288 9.13 -7.46 0.98
N ARG A 289 8.65 -6.37 1.59
CA ARG A 289 9.51 -5.43 2.33
C ARG A 289 10.16 -6.03 3.57
N VAL A 290 9.48 -6.96 4.25
CA VAL A 290 10.05 -7.67 5.41
C VAL A 290 11.19 -8.58 4.95
N ASN A 291 11.01 -9.31 3.85
CA ASN A 291 12.06 -10.14 3.26
C ASN A 291 13.28 -9.31 2.81
N ASP A 292 13.05 -8.15 2.18
CA ASP A 292 14.13 -7.22 1.82
C ASP A 292 14.90 -6.75 3.07
N LEU A 293 14.19 -6.44 4.16
CA LEU A 293 14.79 -6.00 5.42
C LEU A 293 15.58 -7.13 6.10
N GLU A 294 15.10 -8.38 6.05
CA GLU A 294 15.82 -9.55 6.56
C GLU A 294 17.11 -9.80 5.77
N THR A 295 17.06 -9.62 4.45
CA THR A 295 18.24 -9.70 3.58
C THR A 295 19.25 -8.59 3.92
N GLU A 296 18.78 -7.35 4.11
CA GLU A 296 19.63 -6.22 4.50
C GLU A 296 20.27 -6.44 5.88
N VAL A 297 19.53 -6.97 6.87
CA VAL A 297 20.07 -7.32 8.19
C VAL A 297 21.13 -8.42 8.08
N THR A 298 20.91 -9.43 7.24
CA THR A 298 21.91 -10.49 7.01
C THR A 298 23.19 -9.92 6.40
N SER A 299 23.06 -9.01 5.44
CA SER A 299 24.20 -8.29 4.85
C SER A 299 24.96 -7.46 5.88
N ILE A 300 24.25 -6.67 6.70
CA ILE A 300 24.87 -5.83 7.73
C ILE A 300 25.63 -6.69 8.74
N ASN A 301 25.09 -7.85 9.14
CA ASN A 301 25.79 -8.76 10.05
C ASN A 301 27.07 -9.33 9.42
N ALA A 302 27.06 -9.63 8.11
CA ALA A 302 28.26 -10.05 7.40
C ALA A 302 29.31 -8.92 7.34
N ASP A 303 28.88 -7.69 7.06
CA ASP A 303 29.76 -6.50 7.04
C ASP A 303 30.37 -6.23 8.42
N ILE A 304 29.58 -6.37 9.50
CA ILE A 304 30.07 -6.27 10.88
C ILE A 304 31.17 -7.32 11.13
N GLY A 305 30.97 -8.56 10.69
CA GLY A 305 31.98 -9.62 10.81
C GLY A 305 33.28 -9.31 10.06
N SER A 306 33.16 -8.75 8.85
CA SER A 306 34.33 -8.29 8.08
C SER A 306 35.07 -7.17 8.80
N LEU A 307 34.35 -6.14 9.28
CA LEU A 307 34.94 -5.03 10.02
C LEU A 307 35.62 -5.48 11.32
N GLN A 308 35.06 -6.46 12.02
CA GLN A 308 35.71 -7.06 13.20
C GLN A 308 37.03 -7.75 12.84
N THR A 309 37.06 -8.44 11.70
CA THR A 309 38.28 -9.08 11.17
C THR A 309 39.34 -8.03 10.83
N ASP A 310 38.93 -6.95 10.16
CA ASP A 310 39.83 -5.83 9.82
C ASP A 310 40.41 -5.15 11.06
N ILE A 311 39.59 -4.93 12.10
CA ILE A 311 40.03 -4.37 13.38
C ILE A 311 41.10 -5.27 14.03
N ALA A 312 40.89 -6.58 14.06
CA ALA A 312 41.86 -7.52 14.61
C ALA A 312 43.18 -7.53 13.82
N ALA A 313 43.10 -7.42 12.50
CA ALA A 313 44.27 -7.32 11.63
C ALA A 313 45.06 -6.02 11.89
N ILE A 314 44.37 -4.88 12.01
CA ILE A 314 44.98 -3.58 12.33
C ILE A 314 45.63 -3.60 13.72
N GLN A 315 45.01 -4.23 14.71
CA GLN A 315 45.61 -4.40 16.04
C GLN A 315 46.91 -5.19 15.98
N THR A 316 46.93 -6.29 15.22
CA THR A 316 48.15 -7.08 15.01
C THR A 316 49.25 -6.26 14.35
N GLN A 317 48.91 -5.43 13.34
CA GLN A 317 49.87 -4.52 12.70
C GLN A 317 50.40 -3.46 13.67
N TYR A 318 49.57 -2.96 14.59
CA TYR A 318 50.00 -2.02 15.61
C TYR A 318 51.03 -2.64 16.57
N ASP A 319 50.79 -3.86 17.03
CA ASP A 319 51.69 -4.59 17.93
C ASP A 319 53.03 -4.90 17.25
N ASP A 320 52.99 -5.30 15.98
CA ASP A 320 54.21 -5.52 15.18
C ASP A 320 54.99 -4.22 14.99
N LEU A 321 54.34 -3.12 14.61
CA LEU A 321 54.99 -1.82 14.47
C LEU A 321 55.59 -1.34 15.80
N SER A 322 54.91 -1.57 16.92
CA SER A 322 55.42 -1.27 18.26
C SER A 322 56.72 -2.04 18.55
N THR A 323 56.73 -3.35 18.24
CA THR A 323 57.92 -4.21 18.38
C THR A 323 59.07 -3.76 17.48
N GLN A 324 58.76 -3.33 16.25
CA GLN A 324 59.77 -2.77 15.33
C GLN A 324 60.40 -1.49 15.90
N ILE A 325 59.60 -0.60 16.50
CA ILE A 325 60.10 0.63 17.14
C ILE A 325 61.03 0.29 18.31
N GLU A 326 60.67 -0.68 19.15
CA GLU A 326 61.53 -1.14 20.25
C GLU A 326 62.86 -1.70 19.74
N THR A 327 62.81 -2.49 18.67
CA THR A 327 64.00 -3.06 18.02
C THR A 327 64.92 -1.97 17.48
N VAL A 328 64.39 -1.00 16.73
CA VAL A 328 65.15 0.13 16.20
C VAL A 328 65.77 0.95 17.34
N ASN A 329 65.05 1.18 18.44
CA ASN A 329 65.60 1.88 19.61
C ASN A 329 66.78 1.11 20.24
N ALA A 330 66.69 -0.21 20.35
CA ALA A 330 67.79 -1.05 20.86
C ALA A 330 69.01 -1.03 19.92
N GLU A 331 68.80 -1.03 18.61
CA GLU A 331 69.87 -0.89 17.61
C GLU A 331 70.56 0.47 17.72
N ILE A 332 69.79 1.55 17.91
CA ILE A 332 70.32 2.90 18.14
C ILE A 332 71.23 2.93 19.37
N GLU A 333 70.81 2.33 20.49
CA GLU A 333 71.63 2.28 21.71
C GLU A 333 72.91 1.45 21.52
N THR A 334 72.83 0.34 20.77
CA THR A 334 74.00 -0.46 20.40
C THR A 334 74.97 0.34 19.54
N LEU A 335 74.48 1.06 18.54
CA LEU A 335 75.28 1.90 17.65
C LEU A 335 75.94 3.06 18.41
N LYS A 336 75.23 3.71 19.33
CA LYS A 336 75.80 4.74 20.23
C LYS A 336 76.94 4.17 21.06
N SER A 337 76.76 2.98 21.64
CA SER A 337 77.79 2.30 22.42
C SER A 337 79.02 1.97 21.57
N GLN A 338 78.83 1.50 20.34
CA GLN A 338 79.92 1.26 19.39
C GLN A 338 80.67 2.55 19.04
N SER A 339 79.96 3.64 18.75
CA SER A 339 80.56 4.96 18.47
C SER A 339 81.43 5.44 19.64
N SER A 340 80.91 5.36 20.88
CA SER A 340 81.67 5.76 22.07
C SER A 340 82.95 4.92 22.28
N ARG A 341 82.87 3.60 22.04
CA ARG A 341 84.06 2.73 22.10
C ARG A 341 85.08 3.07 21.02
N PHE A 342 84.62 3.37 19.81
CA PHE A 342 85.50 3.76 18.70
C PHE A 342 86.18 5.11 18.96
N GLU A 343 85.45 6.10 19.47
CA GLU A 343 86.01 7.39 19.92
C GLU A 343 87.06 7.21 21.02
N GLY A 344 86.79 6.32 21.99
CA GLY A 344 87.75 5.93 23.01
C GLY A 344 89.00 5.27 22.43
N PHE A 345 88.83 4.37 21.45
CA PHE A 345 89.94 3.75 20.72
C PHE A 345 90.79 4.78 19.96
N LEU A 346 90.16 5.70 19.22
CA LEU A 346 90.87 6.76 18.50
C LEU A 346 91.63 7.69 19.46
N THR A 347 91.04 8.01 20.61
CA THR A 347 91.70 8.79 21.66
C THR A 347 92.93 8.06 22.20
N GLY A 348 92.80 6.76 22.51
CA GLY A 348 93.93 5.94 22.95
C GLY A 348 95.03 5.81 21.90
N LEU A 349 94.67 5.66 20.62
CA LEU A 349 95.63 5.63 19.51
C LEU A 349 96.37 6.97 19.38
N ARG A 350 95.67 8.09 19.50
CA ARG A 350 96.26 9.44 19.49
C ARG A 350 97.25 9.62 20.64
N ASP A 351 96.90 9.18 21.85
CA ASP A 351 97.74 9.32 23.04
C ASP A 351 98.98 8.42 22.97
N LEU A 352 98.87 7.22 22.38
CA LEU A 352 100.02 6.35 22.09
C LEU A 352 100.98 7.01 21.09
N MET A 353 100.44 7.58 20.02
CA MET A 353 101.23 8.29 19.01
C MET A 353 101.95 9.51 19.61
N SER A 354 101.30 10.29 20.47
CA SER A 354 101.95 11.43 21.12
C SER A 354 103.01 10.99 22.14
N GLY A 355 102.80 9.88 22.83
CA GLY A 355 103.79 9.30 23.75
C GLY A 355 105.04 8.75 23.07
N LEU A 356 104.92 8.21 21.85
CA LEU A 356 106.07 7.72 21.07
C LEU A 356 106.92 8.84 20.46
N PHE A 357 106.35 10.02 20.25
CA PHE A 357 107.02 11.20 19.68
C PHE A 357 106.91 12.41 20.60
N PRO A 358 107.58 12.40 21.78
CA PRO A 358 107.55 13.54 22.68
C PRO A 358 108.20 14.76 22.01
N THR A 359 107.49 15.89 22.00
CA THR A 359 108.05 17.17 21.53
C THR A 359 109.21 17.60 22.43
N PRO A 360 110.37 17.99 21.86
CA PRO A 360 111.60 18.29 22.59
C PRO A 360 111.56 19.53 23.47
#